data_AF-A0A1U9Z667-F1
#
_entry.id   AF-A0A1U9Z667-F1
#
_cell.length_a   1.000
_cell.length_b   1.000
_cell.length_c   1.000
_cell.angle_alpha   90.00
_cell.angle_beta   90.00
_cell.angle_gamma   90.00
#
_symmetry.space_group_name_H-M   'P 1'
#
loop_
_entity.id
_entity.type
_entity.pdbx_description
1 polymer ?
#
loop_
_entity_poly.entity_id
_entity_poly.type
_entity_poly.pdbx_seq_one_letter_code
_entity_poly.pdbx_strand_id
1 'polypeptide(L)'
;MKRYHFALMLSFLAFAGCGRQVEDGLLRILAEALPEGAEPEVLSTCYSFLGLGPTVALFRYPVKGVTDAPATSLNPDGSKGWTWQPSLGDFVEKQSKEPVLGLAMTVLDGKQCLRDMTDDANSILFEEHPGLYYSTNREEVIIILFDGPEREGVIFIQAP
;
A
#
# COMPACT_ATOMS: atom_id res chain seq x y z
N MET A 1 44.95 -23.01 -35.16
CA MET A 1 44.67 -21.59 -34.85
C MET A 1 43.36 -21.52 -34.06
N LYS A 2 43.30 -20.60 -33.09
CA LYS A 2 42.48 -20.63 -31.87
C LYS A 2 40.97 -20.49 -32.12
N ARG A 3 40.17 -21.28 -31.38
CA ARG A 3 38.72 -21.12 -31.17
C ARG A 3 38.52 -20.02 -30.13
N TYR A 4 37.69 -19.00 -30.44
CA TYR A 4 37.29 -17.99 -29.47
C TYR A 4 35.97 -18.43 -28.83
N HIS A 5 36.06 -18.89 -27.58
CA HIS A 5 34.92 -18.94 -26.67
C HIS A 5 34.66 -17.52 -26.17
N PHE A 6 33.57 -16.89 -26.64
CA PHE A 6 33.09 -15.65 -26.06
C PHE A 6 32.17 -16.03 -24.88
N ALA A 7 32.76 -16.20 -23.71
CA ALA A 7 32.01 -16.24 -22.46
C ALA A 7 31.69 -14.79 -22.08
N LEU A 8 30.47 -14.34 -22.38
CA LEU A 8 29.95 -13.08 -21.83
C LEU A 8 29.45 -13.39 -20.42
N MET A 9 30.33 -13.25 -19.45
CA MET A 9 30.02 -13.36 -18.02
C MET A 9 30.04 -11.95 -17.42
N LEU A 10 29.06 -11.72 -16.54
CA LEU A 10 28.86 -10.60 -15.62
C LEU A 10 28.41 -9.24 -16.20
N SER A 11 27.22 -8.83 -15.78
CA SER A 11 27.06 -7.72 -14.83
C SER A 11 25.64 -7.75 -14.20
N PHE A 12 25.45 -8.58 -13.17
CA PHE A 12 24.35 -8.42 -12.20
C PHE A 12 24.83 -7.43 -11.13
N LEU A 13 24.78 -6.13 -11.42
CA LEU A 13 25.12 -5.08 -10.47
C LEU A 13 24.30 -3.84 -10.84
N ALA A 14 23.13 -3.69 -10.22
CA ALA A 14 22.47 -2.43 -9.83
C ALA A 14 20.94 -2.60 -9.66
N PHE A 15 20.48 -3.26 -8.59
CA PHE A 15 19.08 -3.14 -8.15
C PHE A 15 18.90 -2.92 -6.65
N ALA A 16 19.97 -2.98 -5.84
CA ALA A 16 19.87 -2.79 -4.39
C ALA A 16 19.58 -1.34 -3.94
N GLY A 17 19.83 -0.35 -4.80
CA GLY A 17 19.62 1.07 -4.47
C GLY A 17 18.17 1.52 -4.56
N CYS A 18 17.41 0.99 -5.54
CA CYS A 18 16.01 1.37 -5.72
C CYS A 18 15.11 0.73 -4.65
N GLY A 19 15.36 -0.52 -4.24
CA GLY A 19 14.53 -1.19 -3.24
C GLY A 19 14.51 -0.48 -1.89
N ARG A 20 15.69 -0.07 -1.40
CA ARG A 20 15.82 0.59 -0.08
C ARG A 20 15.17 1.97 -0.05
N GLN A 21 15.31 2.74 -1.14
CA GLN A 21 14.70 4.07 -1.25
C GLN A 21 13.17 4.01 -1.25
N VAL A 22 12.59 2.97 -1.84
CA VAL A 22 11.13 2.82 -1.86
C VAL A 22 10.60 2.33 -0.51
N GLU A 23 11.31 1.42 0.15
CA GLU A 23 10.97 0.98 1.50
C GLU A 23 11.02 2.14 2.52
N ASP A 24 12.06 2.99 2.45
CA ASP A 24 12.16 4.20 3.28
C ASP A 24 10.99 5.17 3.01
N GLY A 25 10.56 5.29 1.74
CA GLY A 25 9.40 6.08 1.34
C GLY A 25 8.08 5.56 1.88
N LEU A 26 7.88 4.23 1.83
CA LEU A 26 6.73 3.54 2.40
C LEU A 26 6.64 3.75 3.92
N LEU A 27 7.75 3.53 4.63
CA LEU A 27 7.82 3.70 6.08
C LEU A 27 7.52 5.14 6.51
N ARG A 28 7.98 6.13 5.74
CA ARG A 28 7.63 7.54 6.00
C ARG A 28 6.13 7.79 5.90
N ILE A 29 5.47 7.30 4.85
CA ILE A 29 4.02 7.47 4.65
C ILE A 29 3.24 6.77 5.77
N LEU A 30 3.63 5.55 6.13
CA LEU A 30 3.00 4.82 7.22
C LEU A 30 3.20 5.53 8.57
N ALA A 31 4.39 6.08 8.84
CA ALA A 31 4.65 6.85 10.06
C ALA A 31 3.85 8.15 10.14
N GLU A 32 3.53 8.78 9.01
CA GLU A 32 2.65 9.96 8.96
C GLU A 32 1.18 9.62 9.17
N ALA A 33 0.72 8.45 8.71
CA ALA A 33 -0.69 8.06 8.77
C ALA A 33 -1.06 7.33 10.07
N LEU A 34 -0.15 6.52 10.62
CA LEU A 34 -0.40 5.73 11.81
C LEU A 34 -0.18 6.54 13.10
N PRO A 35 -0.79 6.13 14.23
CA PRO A 35 -0.54 6.75 15.53
C PRO A 35 0.94 6.74 15.93
N GLU A 36 1.34 7.71 16.74
CA GLU A 36 2.70 7.78 17.27
C GLU A 36 3.08 6.49 18.02
N GLY A 37 4.29 5.98 17.76
CA GLY A 37 4.77 4.71 18.33
C GLY A 37 4.28 3.45 17.60
N ALA A 38 3.62 3.59 16.44
CA ALA A 38 3.18 2.45 15.63
C ALA A 38 4.26 1.76 14.81
N GLU A 39 5.50 2.26 14.78
CA GLU A 39 6.70 1.65 14.17
C GLU A 39 6.41 0.45 13.23
N PRO A 40 5.91 0.72 12.01
CA PRO A 40 5.43 -0.32 11.12
C PRO A 40 6.59 -1.13 10.53
N GLU A 41 6.36 -2.43 10.33
CA GLU A 41 7.30 -3.34 9.67
C GLU A 41 6.74 -3.74 8.32
N VAL A 42 7.50 -3.52 7.23
CA VAL A 42 7.10 -3.95 5.89
C VAL A 42 7.42 -5.43 5.73
N LEU A 43 6.39 -6.24 5.46
CA LEU A 43 6.51 -7.70 5.31
C LEU A 43 6.84 -8.10 3.87
N SER A 44 6.19 -7.43 2.91
CA SER A 44 6.37 -7.67 1.48
C SER A 44 6.04 -6.41 0.69
N THR A 45 6.71 -6.23 -0.45
CA THR A 45 6.45 -5.14 -1.37
C THR A 45 6.32 -5.68 -2.80
N CYS A 46 5.41 -5.08 -3.55
CA CYS A 46 5.27 -5.31 -4.98
C CYS A 46 5.19 -3.96 -5.71
N TYR A 47 5.85 -3.92 -6.86
CA TYR A 47 5.94 -2.75 -7.73
C TYR A 47 5.39 -3.12 -9.09
N SER A 48 4.47 -2.31 -9.61
CA SER A 48 4.05 -2.45 -11.00
C SER A 48 5.21 -2.15 -11.98
N PHE A 49 5.15 -2.81 -13.14
CA PHE A 49 6.21 -2.95 -14.14
C PHE A 49 6.92 -1.63 -14.49
N LEU A 50 8.26 -1.64 -14.45
CA LEU A 50 9.16 -0.50 -14.78
C LEU A 50 9.10 0.73 -13.84
N GLY A 51 8.54 0.61 -12.64
CA GLY A 51 8.45 1.73 -11.70
C GLY A 51 7.41 2.77 -12.11
N LEU A 52 6.54 2.42 -13.07
CA LEU A 52 5.42 3.22 -13.55
C LEU A 52 4.13 2.50 -13.15
N GLY A 53 3.66 2.75 -11.94
CA GLY A 53 2.41 2.21 -11.42
C GLY A 53 2.44 2.10 -9.90
N PRO A 54 1.41 1.50 -9.30
CA PRO A 54 1.28 1.54 -7.86
C PRO A 54 2.33 0.67 -7.18
N THR A 55 2.76 1.16 -6.03
CA THR A 55 3.44 0.35 -5.03
C THR A 55 2.39 -0.21 -4.10
N VAL A 56 2.44 -1.52 -3.86
CA VAL A 56 1.61 -2.20 -2.86
C VAL A 56 2.52 -2.83 -1.83
N ALA A 57 2.20 -2.67 -0.55
CA ALA A 57 2.95 -3.34 0.51
C ALA A 57 2.01 -3.96 1.54
N LEU A 58 2.43 -5.12 2.04
CA LEU A 58 1.91 -5.72 3.27
C LEU A 58 2.78 -5.25 4.41
N PHE A 59 2.17 -4.83 5.51
CA PHE A 59 2.90 -4.40 6.69
C PHE A 59 2.23 -4.89 7.97
N ARG A 60 3.00 -4.89 9.05
CA ARG A 60 2.54 -5.14 10.41
C ARG A 60 2.69 -3.88 11.24
N TYR A 61 1.80 -3.68 12.20
CA TYR A 61 1.90 -2.61 13.20
C TYR A 61 1.68 -3.18 14.62
N PRO A 62 2.41 -2.71 15.65
CA PRO A 62 2.35 -3.28 16.99
C PRO A 62 1.24 -2.67 17.86
N VAL A 63 0.60 -1.58 17.45
CA VAL A 63 -0.38 -0.85 18.27
C VAL A 63 -1.75 -1.53 18.22
N LYS A 64 -2.38 -1.69 19.39
CA LYS A 64 -3.73 -2.27 19.54
C LYS A 64 -4.79 -1.19 19.49
N GLY A 65 -5.99 -1.56 19.01
CA GLY A 65 -7.16 -0.68 19.00
C GLY A 65 -7.06 0.50 18.03
N VAL A 66 -6.13 0.45 17.06
CA VAL A 66 -6.03 1.48 16.01
C VAL A 66 -7.30 1.49 15.15
N THR A 67 -7.83 0.31 14.86
CA THR A 67 -9.07 0.08 14.12
C THR A 67 -10.34 0.37 14.92
N ASP A 68 -10.24 0.34 16.26
CA ASP A 68 -11.30 0.78 17.18
C ASP A 68 -11.39 2.32 17.31
N ALA A 69 -10.40 3.05 16.78
CA ALA A 69 -10.38 4.50 16.82
C ALA A 69 -11.48 5.11 15.92
N PRO A 70 -12.11 6.22 16.34
CA PRO A 70 -13.13 6.86 15.52
C PRO A 70 -12.54 7.36 14.19
N ALA A 71 -13.31 7.22 13.11
CA ALA A 71 -13.03 7.86 11.84
C ALA A 71 -12.70 9.34 12.06
N THR A 72 -11.50 9.76 11.66
CA THR A 72 -10.93 11.06 11.97
C THR A 72 -10.38 11.70 10.71
N SER A 73 -10.84 12.92 10.41
CA SER A 73 -10.18 13.75 9.41
C SER A 73 -8.85 14.24 9.99
N LEU A 74 -7.76 13.93 9.30
CA LEU A 74 -6.41 14.32 9.72
C LEU A 74 -6.06 15.75 9.26
N ASN A 75 -6.84 16.32 8.33
CA ASN A 75 -6.72 17.72 7.92
C ASN A 75 -8.06 18.48 8.02
N PRO A 76 -8.04 19.80 8.25
CA PRO A 76 -9.24 20.65 8.26
C PRO A 76 -9.98 20.73 6.92
N ASP A 77 -9.27 20.45 5.82
CA ASP A 77 -9.82 20.46 4.46
C ASP A 77 -10.35 19.10 4.00
N GLY A 78 -10.33 18.08 4.86
CA GLY A 78 -10.80 16.72 4.54
C GLY A 78 -9.90 15.93 3.58
N SER A 79 -8.76 16.48 3.17
CA SER A 79 -7.90 15.86 2.14
C SER A 79 -7.13 14.61 2.58
N LYS A 80 -7.09 14.35 3.89
CA LYS A 80 -6.45 13.19 4.53
C LYS A 80 -7.33 12.75 5.70
N GLY A 81 -7.58 11.46 5.84
CA GLY A 81 -8.36 10.99 6.98
C GLY A 81 -8.58 9.49 7.01
N TRP A 82 -8.82 9.00 8.22
CA TRP A 82 -9.25 7.64 8.49
C TRP A 82 -10.77 7.56 8.47
N THR A 83 -11.30 6.58 7.76
CA THR A 83 -12.73 6.28 7.72
C THR A 83 -12.94 4.80 7.94
N TRP A 84 -13.89 4.46 8.82
CA TRP A 84 -14.32 3.08 8.96
C TRP A 84 -15.23 2.70 7.78
N GLN A 85 -14.96 1.57 7.15
CA GLN A 85 -15.81 1.04 6.08
C GLN A 85 -15.98 -0.48 6.18
N PRO A 86 -17.11 -1.02 5.70
CA PRO A 86 -17.33 -2.46 5.69
C PRO A 86 -16.50 -3.20 4.63
N SER A 87 -16.04 -2.51 3.58
CA SER A 87 -15.19 -3.09 2.53
C SER A 87 -14.38 -2.02 1.80
N LEU A 88 -13.36 -2.47 1.06
CA LEU A 88 -12.61 -1.62 0.13
C LEU A 88 -13.50 -1.08 -0.99
N GLY A 89 -14.47 -1.88 -1.45
CA GLY A 89 -15.45 -1.45 -2.45
C GLY A 89 -16.30 -0.27 -1.96
N ASP A 90 -16.83 -0.38 -0.74
CA ASP A 90 -17.62 0.70 -0.11
C ASP A 90 -16.79 1.96 0.13
N PHE A 91 -15.53 1.78 0.53
CA PHE A 91 -14.58 2.88 0.69
C PHE A 91 -14.38 3.62 -0.63
N VAL A 92 -14.03 2.91 -1.70
CA VAL A 92 -13.81 3.50 -3.02
C VAL A 92 -15.09 4.15 -3.54
N GLU A 93 -16.26 3.53 -3.40
CA GLU A 93 -17.53 4.12 -3.85
C GLU A 93 -17.86 5.43 -3.11
N LYS A 94 -17.70 5.46 -1.79
CA LYS A 94 -17.99 6.67 -0.98
C LYS A 94 -17.00 7.79 -1.27
N GLN A 95 -15.72 7.48 -1.43
CA GLN A 95 -14.70 8.48 -1.77
C GLN A 95 -14.85 8.97 -3.23
N SER A 96 -15.34 8.12 -4.15
CA SER A 96 -15.58 8.49 -5.56
C SER A 96 -16.76 9.44 -5.77
N LYS A 97 -17.57 9.72 -4.74
CA LYS A 97 -18.62 10.76 -4.79
C LYS A 97 -18.04 12.17 -4.69
N GLU A 98 -16.78 12.29 -4.24
CA GLU A 98 -15.89 13.41 -4.48
C GLU A 98 -15.03 13.11 -5.72
N PRO A 99 -14.43 14.08 -6.44
CA PRO A 99 -13.72 13.84 -7.70
C PRO A 99 -12.37 13.10 -7.53
N VAL A 100 -12.40 11.88 -6.98
CA VAL A 100 -11.24 11.09 -6.57
C VAL A 100 -11.06 9.84 -7.42
N LEU A 101 -11.21 9.99 -8.75
CA LEU A 101 -10.96 8.93 -9.75
C LEU A 101 -9.61 8.23 -9.55
N GLY A 102 -8.62 8.92 -8.96
CA GLY A 102 -7.32 8.39 -8.59
C GLY A 102 -7.37 7.15 -7.71
N LEU A 103 -8.14 7.15 -6.63
CA LEU A 103 -8.15 6.04 -5.65
C LEU A 103 -8.67 4.73 -6.26
N ALA A 104 -9.71 4.81 -7.09
CA ALA A 104 -10.22 3.64 -7.79
C ALA A 104 -9.16 3.05 -8.73
N MET A 105 -8.43 3.91 -9.45
CA MET A 105 -7.32 3.49 -10.31
C MET A 105 -6.18 2.88 -9.51
N THR A 106 -5.81 3.46 -8.36
CA THR A 106 -4.77 2.93 -7.47
C THR A 106 -5.05 1.48 -7.06
N VAL A 107 -6.29 1.17 -6.66
CA VAL A 107 -6.69 -0.19 -6.29
C VAL A 107 -6.65 -1.12 -7.51
N LEU A 108 -7.18 -0.66 -8.66
CA LEU A 108 -7.23 -1.47 -9.87
C LEU A 108 -5.84 -1.83 -10.39
N ASP A 109 -4.94 -0.86 -10.42
CA ASP A 109 -3.56 -1.02 -10.87
C ASP A 109 -2.76 -1.87 -9.86
N GLY A 110 -3.05 -1.75 -8.56
CA GLY A 110 -2.37 -2.49 -7.48
C GLY A 110 -2.90 -3.91 -7.27
N LYS A 111 -4.06 -4.23 -7.86
CA LYS A 111 -4.75 -5.52 -7.67
C LYS A 111 -3.87 -6.73 -7.92
N GLN A 112 -3.12 -6.73 -9.02
CA GLN A 112 -2.28 -7.87 -9.37
C GLN A 112 -1.12 -8.01 -8.38
N CYS A 113 -0.52 -6.89 -7.97
CA CYS A 113 0.50 -6.88 -6.94
C CYS A 113 0.03 -7.48 -5.63
N LEU A 114 -1.18 -7.14 -5.17
CA LEU A 114 -1.71 -7.74 -3.95
C LEU A 114 -1.91 -9.26 -4.09
N ARG A 115 -2.44 -9.72 -5.23
CA ARG A 115 -2.64 -11.15 -5.53
C ARG A 115 -1.36 -11.95 -5.56
N ASP A 116 -0.26 -11.33 -5.99
CA ASP A 116 1.05 -11.97 -6.02
C ASP A 116 1.70 -12.04 -4.62
N MET A 117 1.22 -11.25 -3.65
CA MET A 117 1.77 -11.17 -2.29
C MET A 117 0.99 -11.95 -1.23
N THR A 118 -0.31 -12.17 -1.40
CA THR A 118 -1.14 -12.85 -0.41
C THR A 118 -2.29 -13.64 -1.05
N ASP A 119 -2.56 -14.82 -0.49
CA ASP A 119 -3.70 -15.67 -0.88
C ASP A 119 -5.06 -15.02 -0.53
N ASP A 120 -5.07 -14.12 0.46
CA ASP A 120 -6.26 -13.40 0.93
C ASP A 120 -6.64 -12.21 0.04
N ALA A 121 -5.86 -11.92 -1.01
CA ALA A 121 -6.02 -10.74 -1.84
C ALA A 121 -7.45 -10.56 -2.37
N ASN A 122 -8.09 -11.63 -2.83
CA ASN A 122 -9.47 -11.53 -3.34
C ASN A 122 -10.48 -11.20 -2.25
N SER A 123 -10.27 -11.68 -1.02
CA SER A 123 -11.13 -11.33 0.11
C SER A 123 -10.98 -9.84 0.44
N ILE A 124 -9.74 -9.36 0.55
CA ILE A 124 -9.43 -7.93 0.78
C ILE A 124 -10.03 -7.02 -0.30
N LEU A 125 -9.98 -7.45 -1.57
CA LEU A 125 -10.39 -6.64 -2.71
C LEU A 125 -11.91 -6.61 -2.96
N PHE A 126 -12.62 -7.70 -2.66
CA PHE A 126 -13.98 -7.91 -3.18
C PHE A 126 -15.01 -8.33 -2.13
N GLU A 127 -14.59 -8.76 -0.94
CA GLU A 127 -15.50 -9.21 0.11
C GLU A 127 -15.71 -8.12 1.18
N GLU A 128 -16.65 -8.38 2.09
CA GLU A 128 -16.78 -7.57 3.30
C GLU A 128 -15.55 -7.83 4.18
N HIS A 129 -14.64 -6.87 4.16
CA HIS A 129 -13.46 -6.85 5.00
C HIS A 129 -13.48 -5.57 5.84
N PRO A 130 -14.24 -5.55 6.94
CA PRO A 130 -14.37 -4.35 7.77
C PRO A 130 -13.00 -3.91 8.29
N GLY A 131 -12.79 -2.61 8.31
CA GLY A 131 -11.51 -2.06 8.74
C GLY A 131 -11.50 -0.55 8.73
N LEU A 132 -10.35 -0.01 9.10
CA LEU A 132 -10.08 1.42 9.03
C LEU A 132 -9.30 1.70 7.74
N TYR A 133 -9.85 2.58 6.92
CA TYR A 133 -9.33 2.93 5.61
C TYR A 133 -8.87 4.38 5.62
N TYR A 134 -7.60 4.60 5.30
CA TYR A 134 -7.03 5.92 5.11
C TYR A 134 -6.98 6.22 3.63
N SER A 135 -7.30 7.45 3.25
CA SER A 135 -6.91 7.98 1.94
C SER A 135 -6.31 9.37 2.05
N THR A 136 -5.58 9.72 0.99
CA THR A 136 -5.28 11.11 0.68
C THR A 136 -5.51 11.40 -0.80
N ASN A 137 -6.27 12.46 -1.06
CA ASN A 137 -6.67 12.85 -2.41
C ASN A 137 -5.51 13.46 -3.23
N ARG A 138 -4.39 13.82 -2.59
CA ARG A 138 -3.22 14.43 -3.25
C ARG A 138 -2.10 13.45 -3.56
N GLU A 139 -1.92 12.44 -2.71
CA GLU A 139 -0.81 11.49 -2.83
C GLU A 139 -1.30 10.11 -3.31
N GLU A 140 -2.61 9.96 -3.56
CA GLU A 140 -3.24 8.72 -4.05
C GLU A 140 -2.78 7.49 -3.25
N VAL A 141 -2.76 7.65 -1.92
CA VAL A 141 -2.44 6.60 -0.97
C VAL A 141 -3.73 6.04 -0.40
N ILE A 142 -3.79 4.72 -0.28
CA ILE A 142 -4.83 3.99 0.46
C ILE A 142 -4.12 3.11 1.49
N ILE A 143 -4.48 3.23 2.76
CA ILE A 143 -4.03 2.29 3.80
C ILE A 143 -5.24 1.60 4.38
N ILE A 144 -5.15 0.29 4.51
CA ILE A 144 -6.18 -0.56 5.11
C ILE A 144 -5.58 -1.21 6.34
N LEU A 145 -6.25 -1.06 7.48
CA LEU A 145 -5.91 -1.74 8.73
C LEU A 145 -6.94 -2.81 9.04
N PHE A 146 -6.46 -4.00 9.37
CA PHE A 146 -7.31 -5.14 9.67
C PHE A 146 -7.43 -5.39 11.18
N ASP A 147 -8.63 -5.78 11.62
CA ASP A 147 -8.95 -6.13 13.02
C ASP A 147 -8.37 -7.50 13.49
N GLY A 148 -7.35 -8.00 12.81
CA GLY A 148 -6.76 -9.31 13.07
C GLY A 148 -5.77 -9.34 14.25
N PRO A 149 -5.53 -10.51 14.86
CA PRO A 149 -4.53 -10.68 15.93
C PRO A 149 -3.11 -10.34 15.48
N GLU A 150 -2.82 -10.56 14.20
CA GLU A 150 -1.54 -10.27 13.57
C GLU A 150 -1.30 -8.78 13.33
N ARG A 151 -2.35 -7.94 13.43
CA ARG A 151 -2.30 -6.47 13.23
C ARG A 151 -1.56 -6.12 11.94
N GLU A 152 -2.10 -6.64 10.85
CA GLU A 152 -1.56 -6.44 9.52
C GLU A 152 -2.39 -5.40 8.78
N GLY A 153 -1.77 -4.80 7.79
CA GLY A 153 -2.41 -3.85 6.91
C GLY A 153 -1.85 -3.94 5.50
N VAL A 154 -2.58 -3.32 4.59
CA VAL A 154 -2.19 -3.16 3.18
C VAL A 154 -2.09 -1.68 2.90
N ILE A 155 -1.04 -1.27 2.20
CA ILE A 155 -0.92 0.07 1.64
C ILE A 155 -0.84 -0.03 0.12
N PHE A 156 -1.61 0.81 -0.56
CA PHE A 156 -1.49 1.10 -1.99
C PHE A 156 -1.06 2.54 -2.17
N ILE A 157 -0.12 2.79 -3.06
CA ILE A 157 0.36 4.13 -3.41
C ILE A 157 0.42 4.20 -4.93
N GLN A 158 -0.31 5.12 -5.55
CA GLN A 158 -0.05 5.44 -6.94
C GLN A 158 1.24 6.27 -7.01
N ALA A 159 2.23 5.82 -7.80
CA ALA A 159 3.43 6.62 -7.99
C ALA A 159 3.07 7.99 -8.60
N PRO A 160 3.64 9.11 -8.09
CA PRO A 160 3.49 10.42 -8.72
C PRO A 160 4.20 10.50 -10.09
#